data_AF-A0AAU6ULU0-F1
#
_entry.id   AF-A0AAU6ULU0-F1
#
_cell.length_a   1.000
_cell.length_b   1.000
_cell.length_c   1.000
_cell.angle_alpha   90.00
_cell.angle_beta   90.00
_cell.angle_gamma   90.00
#
_symmetry.space_group_name_H-M   'P 1'
#
loop_
_entity.id
_entity.type
_entity.pdbx_description
1 polymer ?
#
loop_
_entity_poly.entity_id
_entity_poly.type
_entity_poly.pdbx_seq_one_letter_code
_entity_poly.pdbx_strand_id
1 'polypeptide(L)'
;MEDTTLTTARQQLVSTDVTSYYHCISRCVRRSFLCGKDTFTNRCYEHRREWIEQKIYSLTNVYCIDICAYAIMSNHYHLVVNINQDRALNLTHHQVVDRWGQVHKLPVLIQRWQNKQLTSLAEQTRCIELIEVWRARLSNLSWFMKELNYDIACKANREDNCTGHFWESRFKSQALLDEKALVAAMAYVDLNPIRAGIADTPETSEFTSIKARINALSKNLVTAPCLHPFIGNPTNELREGIPFRLMDYLELVDWTARQYRDGKASMSNKMPNILSRLSFNSRDWLKICIGLEKSRATAIGTRPQAAIAKVVFKKQKMHLYLLE
;
A
#
# COMPACT_ATOMS: atom_id res chain seq x y z
N MET A 1 -20.71 -13.90 23.94
CA MET A 1 -21.35 -12.69 23.40
C MET A 1 -20.61 -12.33 22.12
N GLU A 2 -21.22 -12.66 20.99
CA GLU A 2 -20.70 -12.31 19.67
C GLU A 2 -20.64 -10.79 19.56
N ASP A 3 -19.42 -10.27 19.39
CA ASP A 3 -19.16 -8.86 19.13
C ASP A 3 -19.61 -8.58 17.70
N THR A 4 -20.87 -8.15 17.54
CA THR A 4 -21.42 -7.63 16.31
C THR A 4 -20.59 -6.42 15.91
N THR A 5 -19.58 -6.65 15.07
CA THR A 5 -18.70 -5.60 14.53
C THR A 5 -19.54 -4.61 13.73
N LEU A 6 -19.96 -3.53 14.38
CA LEU A 6 -20.51 -2.35 13.73
C LEU A 6 -19.53 -1.89 12.65
N THR A 7 -20.03 -1.71 11.42
CA THR A 7 -19.25 -1.15 10.32
C THR A 7 -18.76 0.24 10.69
N THR A 8 -17.47 0.36 11.03
CA THR A 8 -16.83 1.63 11.40
C THR A 8 -16.67 2.52 10.16
N ALA A 9 -17.01 3.80 10.26
CA ALA A 9 -16.85 4.74 9.14
C ALA A 9 -15.35 4.90 8.80
N ARG A 10 -15.00 4.98 7.51
CA ARG A 10 -13.59 5.03 7.07
C ARG A 10 -12.83 6.28 7.51
N GLN A 11 -13.52 7.40 7.68
CA GLN A 11 -12.92 8.60 8.27
C GLN A 11 -12.40 8.34 9.70
N GLN A 12 -12.89 7.29 10.36
CA GLN A 12 -12.42 6.85 11.68
C GLN A 12 -11.32 5.76 11.56
N LEU A 13 -10.92 5.33 10.36
CA LEU A 13 -9.91 4.29 10.14
C LEU A 13 -8.63 4.84 9.49
N VAL A 14 -8.71 5.96 8.78
CA VAL A 14 -7.58 6.61 8.11
C VAL A 14 -7.48 8.05 8.59
N SER A 15 -6.35 8.42 9.18
CA SER A 15 -6.02 9.76 9.65
C SER A 15 -4.51 9.96 9.56
N THR A 16 -4.12 10.92 8.75
CA THR A 16 -2.73 11.37 8.59
C THR A 16 -2.19 12.07 9.84
N ASP A 17 -3.07 12.55 10.73
CA ASP A 17 -2.69 13.06 12.05
C ASP A 17 -2.12 11.98 12.98
N VAL A 18 -2.45 10.70 12.72
CA VAL A 18 -1.91 9.56 13.47
C VAL A 18 -0.69 8.99 12.78
N THR A 19 -0.83 8.67 11.49
CA THR A 19 0.24 8.12 10.67
C THR A 19 -0.11 8.31 9.21
N SER A 20 0.90 8.55 8.38
CA SER A 20 0.74 8.54 6.93
C SER A 20 0.82 7.13 6.33
N TYR A 21 1.26 6.14 7.11
CA TYR A 21 1.55 4.79 6.61
C TYR A 21 0.41 3.79 6.86
N TYR A 22 0.03 3.07 5.81
CA TYR A 22 -1.03 2.07 5.86
C TYR A 22 -0.68 0.79 5.12
N HIS A 23 -1.01 -0.35 5.72
CA HIS A 23 -1.06 -1.65 5.04
C HIS A 23 -2.49 -1.92 4.56
N CYS A 24 -2.66 -2.12 3.26
CA CYS A 24 -3.93 -2.30 2.58
C CYS A 24 -4.02 -3.67 1.92
N ILE A 25 -5.21 -4.27 1.95
CA ILE A 25 -5.47 -5.61 1.40
C ILE A 25 -6.82 -5.61 0.68
N SER A 26 -6.85 -6.11 -0.56
CA SER A 26 -8.09 -6.40 -1.29
C SER A 26 -8.09 -7.86 -1.76
N ARG A 27 -9.19 -8.57 -1.54
CA ARG A 27 -9.36 -10.00 -1.84
C ARG A 27 -10.58 -10.22 -2.74
N CYS A 28 -10.44 -11.06 -3.75
CA CYS A 28 -11.50 -11.40 -4.70
C CYS A 28 -12.51 -12.37 -4.12
N VAL A 29 -13.77 -12.30 -4.57
CA VAL A 29 -14.85 -13.21 -4.15
C VAL A 29 -14.46 -14.66 -4.43
N ARG A 30 -14.82 -15.55 -3.51
CA ARG A 30 -14.69 -17.02 -3.59
C ARG A 30 -14.54 -17.57 -5.03
N ARG A 31 -13.47 -18.34 -5.26
CA ARG A 31 -13.11 -18.98 -6.54
C ARG A 31 -12.87 -18.03 -7.72
N SER A 32 -12.99 -16.72 -7.56
CA SER A 32 -12.50 -15.77 -8.56
C SER A 32 -10.98 -15.70 -8.44
N PHE A 33 -10.28 -16.12 -9.49
CA PHE A 33 -8.85 -15.90 -9.61
C PHE A 33 -8.62 -14.42 -9.94
N LEU A 34 -7.97 -13.72 -9.01
CA LEU A 34 -7.41 -12.40 -9.32
C LEU A 34 -6.38 -12.57 -10.43
N CYS A 35 -5.57 -13.61 -10.32
CA CYS A 35 -4.59 -14.08 -11.29
C CYS A 35 -4.18 -15.53 -10.98
N GLY A 36 -3.37 -16.15 -11.82
CA GLY A 36 -2.97 -17.54 -11.66
C GLY A 36 -3.86 -18.53 -12.41
N LYS A 37 -3.55 -19.82 -12.25
CA LYS A 37 -4.24 -20.90 -12.95
C LYS A 37 -5.35 -21.49 -12.09
N ASP A 38 -6.57 -21.47 -12.62
CA ASP A 38 -7.68 -22.20 -12.04
C ASP A 38 -7.55 -23.69 -12.38
N THR A 39 -7.32 -24.52 -11.38
CA THR A 39 -7.16 -25.97 -11.55
C THR A 39 -8.47 -26.68 -11.89
N PHE A 40 -9.63 -26.07 -11.62
CA PHE A 40 -10.93 -26.66 -11.94
C PHE A 40 -11.32 -26.41 -13.40
N THR A 41 -11.17 -25.17 -13.88
CA THR A 41 -11.50 -24.81 -15.27
C THR A 41 -10.31 -24.92 -16.23
N ASN A 42 -9.10 -25.16 -15.71
CA ASN A 42 -7.83 -25.12 -16.42
C ASN A 42 -7.53 -23.77 -17.11
N ARG A 43 -8.28 -22.70 -16.78
CA ARG A 43 -8.07 -21.36 -17.33
C ARG A 43 -6.94 -20.64 -16.59
N CYS A 44 -6.09 -19.95 -17.34
CA CYS A 44 -5.01 -19.16 -16.80
C CYS A 44 -5.38 -17.67 -16.82
N TYR A 45 -5.23 -17.01 -15.67
CA TYR A 45 -5.46 -15.58 -15.48
C TYR A 45 -4.19 -14.83 -15.07
N GLU A 46 -3.01 -15.43 -15.27
CA GLU A 46 -1.74 -14.87 -14.81
C GLU A 46 -1.45 -13.47 -15.39
N HIS A 47 -1.92 -13.20 -16.62
CA HIS A 47 -1.83 -11.89 -17.27
C HIS A 47 -2.50 -10.77 -16.47
N ARG A 48 -3.48 -11.07 -15.61
CA ARG A 48 -4.14 -10.06 -14.76
C ARG A 48 -3.19 -9.44 -13.73
N ARG A 49 -2.06 -10.08 -13.39
CA ARG A 49 -1.05 -9.48 -12.49
C ARG A 49 -0.51 -8.18 -13.05
N GLU A 50 -0.17 -8.19 -14.35
CA GLU A 50 0.32 -7.01 -15.04
C GLU A 50 -0.71 -5.88 -15.03
N TRP A 51 -2.00 -6.19 -15.18
CA TRP A 51 -3.06 -5.18 -15.10
C TRP A 51 -3.05 -4.46 -13.76
N ILE A 52 -2.86 -5.20 -12.66
CA ILE A 52 -2.84 -4.64 -11.30
C ILE A 52 -1.58 -3.82 -11.08
N GLU A 53 -0.41 -4.35 -11.45
CA GLU A 53 0.87 -3.64 -11.31
C GLU A 53 0.87 -2.33 -12.11
N GLN A 54 0.49 -2.38 -13.38
CA GLN A 54 0.39 -1.20 -14.24
C GLN A 54 -0.64 -0.19 -13.69
N LYS A 55 -1.76 -0.66 -13.13
CA LYS A 55 -2.75 0.23 -12.52
C LYS A 55 -2.18 0.90 -11.27
N ILE A 56 -1.50 0.17 -10.39
CA ILE A 56 -0.80 0.74 -9.23
C ILE A 56 0.16 1.84 -9.71
N TYR A 57 1.02 1.53 -10.68
CA TYR A 57 2.01 2.48 -11.21
C TYR A 57 1.34 3.73 -11.79
N SER A 58 0.30 3.57 -12.61
CA SER A 58 -0.44 4.70 -13.18
C SER A 58 -1.03 5.61 -12.10
N LEU A 59 -1.53 5.04 -11.00
CA LEU A 59 -2.14 5.82 -9.93
C LEU A 59 -1.09 6.57 -9.09
N THR A 60 0.15 6.07 -8.99
CA THR A 60 1.23 6.82 -8.32
C THR A 60 1.60 8.12 -9.05
N ASN A 61 1.37 8.19 -10.36
CA ASN A 61 1.57 9.42 -11.14
C ASN A 61 0.45 10.44 -10.95
N VAL A 62 -0.73 9.98 -10.53
CA VAL A 62 -1.92 10.83 -10.34
C VAL A 62 -2.03 11.27 -8.88
N TYR A 63 -2.07 10.32 -7.96
CA TYR A 63 -2.29 10.52 -6.53
C TYR A 63 -0.99 10.90 -5.81
N CYS A 64 -1.13 11.64 -4.71
CA CYS A 64 -0.07 11.90 -3.75
C CYS A 64 -0.03 10.77 -2.70
N ILE A 65 0.09 9.53 -3.18
CA ILE A 65 0.20 8.32 -2.37
C ILE A 65 1.37 7.50 -2.93
N ASP A 66 2.37 7.30 -2.09
CA ASP A 66 3.60 6.61 -2.48
C ASP A 66 3.52 5.13 -2.07
N ILE A 67 4.04 4.24 -2.92
CA ILE A 67 4.03 2.79 -2.68
C ILE A 67 5.33 2.38 -1.98
N CYS A 68 5.25 1.97 -0.73
CA CYS A 68 6.39 1.48 0.03
C CYS A 68 6.70 0.01 -0.30
N ALA A 69 5.66 -0.82 -0.35
CA ALA A 69 5.75 -2.23 -0.72
C ALA A 69 4.46 -2.74 -1.38
N TYR A 70 4.55 -3.79 -2.19
CA TYR A 70 3.40 -4.50 -2.74
C TYR A 70 3.71 -5.98 -3.00
N ALA A 71 2.67 -6.81 -2.97
CA ALA A 71 2.70 -8.18 -3.46
C ALA A 71 1.34 -8.52 -4.06
N ILE A 72 1.35 -8.96 -5.31
CA ILE A 72 0.15 -9.43 -6.01
C ILE A 72 0.09 -10.95 -5.84
N MET A 73 -1.01 -11.48 -5.32
CA MET A 73 -1.24 -12.91 -5.07
C MET A 73 -2.40 -13.41 -5.93
N SER A 74 -2.60 -14.73 -6.00
CA SER A 74 -3.59 -15.35 -6.89
C SER A 74 -5.05 -14.93 -6.62
N ASN A 75 -5.39 -14.57 -5.38
CA ASN A 75 -6.75 -14.18 -4.99
C ASN A 75 -6.83 -12.88 -4.18
N HIS A 76 -5.71 -12.21 -3.95
CA HIS A 76 -5.64 -10.93 -3.23
C HIS A 76 -4.37 -10.17 -3.61
N TYR A 77 -4.27 -8.91 -3.22
CA TYR A 77 -3.01 -8.19 -3.25
C TYR A 77 -2.82 -7.40 -1.96
N HIS A 78 -1.56 -7.13 -1.65
CA HIS A 78 -1.14 -6.30 -0.53
C HIS A 78 -0.46 -5.03 -1.03
N LEU A 79 -0.70 -3.91 -0.34
CA LEU A 79 0.00 -2.64 -0.52
C LEU A 79 0.42 -2.09 0.84
N VAL A 80 1.65 -1.62 0.95
CA VAL A 80 2.07 -0.69 2.01
C VAL A 80 2.25 0.66 1.36
N VAL A 81 1.54 1.67 1.84
CA VAL A 81 1.48 3.00 1.23
C VAL A 81 1.84 4.08 2.24
N ASN A 82 2.34 5.21 1.72
CA ASN A 82 2.52 6.47 2.44
C ASN A 82 1.56 7.52 1.85
N ILE A 83 0.71 8.14 2.68
CA ILE A 83 -0.18 9.23 2.27
C ILE A 83 0.59 10.55 2.38
N ASN A 84 0.96 11.13 1.24
CA ASN A 84 1.72 12.37 1.21
C ASN A 84 0.79 13.59 1.09
N GLN A 85 0.28 14.02 2.25
CA GLN A 85 -0.61 15.17 2.32
C GLN A 85 0.10 16.48 1.98
N ASP A 86 1.35 16.64 2.37
CA ASP A 86 2.13 17.86 2.09
C ASP A 86 2.33 18.06 0.59
N ARG A 87 2.63 16.98 -0.15
CA ARG A 87 2.70 17.04 -1.62
C ARG A 87 1.38 17.49 -2.21
N ALA A 88 0.24 16.97 -1.73
CA ALA A 88 -1.07 17.38 -2.22
C ALA A 88 -1.37 18.86 -1.93
N LEU A 89 -1.01 19.37 -0.75
CA LEU A 89 -1.20 20.76 -0.37
C LEU A 89 -0.31 21.71 -1.20
N ASN A 90 0.90 21.27 -1.55
CA ASN A 90 1.86 22.07 -2.33
C ASN A 90 1.59 22.09 -3.85
N LEU A 91 0.63 21.31 -4.36
CA LEU A 91 0.28 21.36 -5.79
C LEU A 91 -0.35 22.72 -6.15
N THR A 92 0.00 23.27 -7.30
CA THR A 92 -0.78 24.37 -7.87
C THR A 92 -2.15 23.87 -8.36
N HIS A 93 -3.13 24.77 -8.51
CA HIS A 93 -4.43 24.42 -9.09
C HIS A 93 -4.30 23.73 -10.46
N HIS A 94 -3.37 24.20 -11.32
CA HIS A 94 -3.11 23.59 -12.62
C HIS A 94 -2.63 22.15 -12.47
N GLN A 95 -1.66 21.89 -11.58
CA GLN A 95 -1.15 20.54 -11.36
C GLN A 95 -2.23 19.59 -10.80
N VAL A 96 -3.16 20.09 -9.96
CA VAL A 96 -4.29 19.29 -9.49
C VAL A 96 -5.20 18.91 -10.66
N VAL A 97 -5.54 19.86 -11.52
CA VAL A 97 -6.37 19.62 -12.71
C VAL A 97 -5.69 18.64 -13.67
N ASP A 98 -4.40 18.83 -13.95
CA ASP A 98 -3.64 17.98 -14.86
C ASP A 98 -3.56 16.54 -14.35
N ARG A 99 -3.28 16.34 -13.06
CA ARG A 99 -3.30 15.02 -12.41
C ARG A 99 -4.69 14.40 -12.47
N TRP A 100 -5.72 15.14 -12.06
CA TRP A 100 -7.10 14.65 -12.04
C TRP A 100 -7.59 14.25 -13.44
N GLY A 101 -7.23 15.04 -14.45
CA GLY A 101 -7.57 14.85 -15.87
C GLY A 101 -6.96 13.61 -16.52
N GLN A 102 -5.87 13.05 -15.96
CA GLN A 102 -5.26 11.81 -16.48
C GLN A 102 -6.19 10.60 -16.36
N VAL A 103 -7.09 10.60 -15.38
CA VAL A 103 -7.99 9.45 -15.12
C VAL A 103 -9.47 9.83 -15.07
N HIS A 104 -9.80 11.12 -15.00
CA HIS A 104 -11.18 11.62 -14.99
C HIS A 104 -11.45 12.60 -16.13
N LYS A 105 -12.67 12.57 -16.67
CA LYS A 105 -13.13 13.60 -17.60
C LYS A 105 -13.31 14.94 -16.87
N LEU A 106 -12.71 15.99 -17.42
CA LEU A 106 -12.82 17.34 -16.86
C LEU A 106 -14.16 18.01 -17.26
N PRO A 107 -14.90 18.62 -16.32
CA PRO A 107 -16.09 19.39 -16.63
C PRO A 107 -15.79 20.57 -17.56
N VAL A 108 -16.76 20.97 -18.39
CA VAL A 108 -16.64 22.12 -19.32
C VAL A 108 -16.20 23.39 -18.61
N LEU A 109 -16.69 23.61 -17.39
CA LEU A 109 -16.29 24.75 -16.55
C LEU A 109 -14.78 24.79 -16.32
N ILE A 110 -14.14 23.65 -16.05
CA ILE A 110 -12.69 23.55 -15.83
C ILE A 110 -11.91 23.67 -17.13
N GLN A 111 -12.45 23.16 -18.25
CA GLN A 111 -11.84 23.37 -19.56
C GLN A 111 -11.81 24.87 -19.92
N ARG A 112 -12.90 25.60 -19.66
CA ARG A 112 -12.94 27.07 -19.81
C ARG A 112 -11.96 27.76 -18.86
N TRP A 113 -11.80 27.27 -17.63
CA TRP A 113 -10.80 27.78 -16.68
C TRP A 113 -9.37 27.61 -17.23
N GLN A 114 -9.01 26.43 -17.75
CA GLN A 114 -7.69 26.18 -18.36
C GLN A 114 -7.43 27.12 -19.54
N ASN A 115 -8.46 27.43 -20.33
CA ASN A 115 -8.39 28.33 -21.48
C ASN A 115 -8.54 29.82 -21.14
N LYS A 116 -8.65 30.18 -19.84
CA LYS A 116 -8.86 31.57 -19.38
C LYS A 116 -10.15 32.22 -19.95
N GLN A 117 -11.22 31.42 -20.09
CA GLN A 117 -12.51 31.80 -20.69
C GLN A 117 -13.65 31.94 -19.66
N LEU A 118 -13.32 32.17 -18.38
CA LEU A 118 -14.33 32.44 -17.36
C LEU A 118 -14.76 33.90 -17.41
N THR A 119 -16.06 34.16 -17.29
CA THR A 119 -16.65 35.49 -17.49
C THR A 119 -17.22 36.10 -16.22
N SER A 120 -17.32 35.33 -15.13
CA SER A 120 -17.86 35.82 -13.85
C SER A 120 -17.07 35.34 -12.64
N LEU A 121 -17.16 36.09 -11.54
CA LEU A 121 -16.58 35.70 -10.25
C LEU A 121 -17.20 34.39 -9.74
N ALA A 122 -18.50 34.17 -9.96
CA ALA A 122 -19.18 32.94 -9.56
C ALA A 122 -18.59 31.70 -10.24
N GLU A 123 -18.27 31.80 -11.54
CA GLU A 123 -17.58 30.72 -12.27
C GLU A 123 -16.18 30.46 -11.70
N GLN A 124 -15.42 31.52 -11.41
CA GLN A 124 -14.07 31.40 -10.83
C GLN A 124 -14.12 30.71 -9.46
N THR A 125 -14.98 31.16 -8.56
CA THR A 125 -15.18 30.56 -7.24
C THR A 125 -15.55 29.08 -7.37
N ARG A 126 -16.50 28.76 -8.25
CA ARG A 126 -16.92 27.37 -8.44
C ARG A 126 -15.80 26.48 -9.00
N CYS A 127 -14.94 27.00 -9.87
CA CYS A 127 -13.76 26.27 -10.36
C CYS A 127 -12.82 25.93 -9.21
N ILE A 128 -12.48 26.92 -8.38
CA ILE A 128 -11.55 26.71 -7.26
C ILE A 128 -12.13 25.71 -6.26
N GLU A 129 -13.41 25.82 -5.92
CA GLU A 129 -14.09 24.83 -5.05
C GLU A 129 -13.95 23.40 -5.58
N LEU A 130 -14.16 23.18 -6.89
CA LEU A 130 -14.02 21.86 -7.50
C LEU A 130 -12.57 21.36 -7.44
N ILE A 131 -11.61 22.24 -7.73
CA ILE A 131 -10.18 21.91 -7.71
C ILE A 131 -9.74 21.53 -6.30
N GLU A 132 -10.18 22.25 -5.27
CA GLU A 132 -9.85 21.94 -3.88
C GLU A 132 -10.46 20.61 -3.40
N VAL A 133 -11.67 20.27 -3.88
CA VAL A 133 -12.22 18.92 -3.68
C VAL A 133 -11.32 17.86 -4.30
N TRP A 134 -10.78 18.10 -5.51
CA TRP A 134 -9.89 17.14 -6.16
C TRP A 134 -8.54 17.04 -5.45
N ARG A 135 -7.97 18.16 -5.01
CA ARG A 135 -6.75 18.19 -4.18
C ARG A 135 -6.89 17.27 -2.96
N ALA A 136 -7.98 17.41 -2.21
CA ALA A 136 -8.26 16.55 -1.06
C ALA A 136 -8.41 15.06 -1.43
N ARG A 137 -8.88 14.76 -2.65
CA ARG A 137 -9.01 13.38 -3.14
C ARG A 137 -7.67 12.79 -3.57
N LEU A 138 -6.74 13.60 -4.08
CA LEU A 138 -5.42 13.13 -4.54
C LEU A 138 -4.56 12.55 -3.40
N SER A 139 -4.80 12.92 -2.14
CA SER A 139 -4.19 12.29 -0.95
C SER A 139 -5.14 11.36 -0.19
N ASN A 140 -6.31 11.03 -0.75
CA ASN A 140 -7.29 10.20 -0.07
C ASN A 140 -7.12 8.71 -0.42
N LEU A 141 -6.69 7.91 0.57
CA LEU A 141 -6.48 6.46 0.42
C LEU A 141 -7.72 5.72 -0.10
N SER A 142 -8.92 6.13 0.30
CA SER A 142 -10.15 5.46 -0.14
C SER A 142 -10.46 5.71 -1.62
N TRP A 143 -10.13 6.90 -2.13
CA TRP A 143 -10.24 7.21 -3.55
C TRP A 143 -9.21 6.44 -4.37
N PHE A 144 -7.95 6.42 -3.94
CA PHE A 144 -6.91 5.63 -4.58
C PHE A 144 -7.28 4.15 -4.70
N MET A 145 -7.69 3.53 -3.59
CA MET A 145 -8.08 2.13 -3.59
C MET A 145 -9.37 1.85 -4.38
N LYS A 146 -10.28 2.84 -4.45
CA LYS A 146 -11.48 2.74 -5.29
C LYS A 146 -11.10 2.71 -6.77
N GLU A 147 -10.23 3.61 -7.23
CA GLU A 147 -9.78 3.67 -8.63
C GLU A 147 -9.03 2.39 -9.03
N LEU A 148 -8.18 1.86 -8.15
CA LEU A 148 -7.48 0.59 -8.37
C LEU A 148 -8.48 -0.56 -8.49
N ASN A 149 -9.34 -0.74 -7.50
CA ASN A 149 -10.24 -1.89 -7.45
C ASN A 149 -11.34 -1.85 -8.51
N TYR A 150 -11.86 -0.66 -8.84
CA TYR A 150 -12.92 -0.52 -9.83
C TYR A 150 -12.45 -0.92 -11.23
N ASP A 151 -11.29 -0.42 -11.67
CA ASP A 151 -10.74 -0.75 -13.00
C ASP A 151 -10.51 -2.26 -13.16
N ILE A 152 -9.88 -2.89 -12.16
CA ILE A 152 -9.61 -4.33 -12.17
C ILE A 152 -10.91 -5.14 -12.16
N ALA A 153 -11.90 -4.76 -11.33
CA ALA A 153 -13.19 -5.42 -11.30
C ALA A 153 -13.92 -5.34 -12.65
N CYS A 154 -13.92 -4.16 -13.29
CA CYS A 154 -14.54 -3.97 -14.60
C CYS A 154 -13.87 -4.80 -15.68
N LYS A 155 -12.53 -4.84 -15.71
CA LYS A 155 -11.76 -5.65 -16.68
C LYS A 155 -12.01 -7.14 -16.48
N ALA A 156 -11.90 -7.63 -15.25
CA ALA A 156 -12.09 -9.04 -14.94
C ALA A 156 -13.53 -9.51 -15.21
N ASN A 157 -14.54 -8.76 -14.75
CA ASN A 157 -15.94 -9.11 -15.00
C ASN A 157 -16.27 -9.13 -16.51
N ARG A 158 -15.69 -8.21 -17.29
CA ARG A 158 -15.85 -8.20 -18.75
C ARG A 158 -15.19 -9.43 -19.39
N GLU A 159 -13.96 -9.76 -19.00
CA GLU A 159 -13.24 -10.95 -19.50
C GLU A 159 -13.94 -12.27 -19.12
N ASP A 160 -14.63 -12.29 -17.98
CA ASP A 160 -15.34 -13.45 -17.47
C ASP A 160 -16.81 -13.50 -17.91
N ASN A 161 -17.27 -12.51 -18.70
CA ASN A 161 -18.68 -12.34 -19.09
C ASN A 161 -19.63 -12.43 -17.88
N CYS A 162 -19.20 -11.87 -16.74
CA CYS A 162 -19.90 -11.95 -15.47
C CYS A 162 -20.42 -10.57 -15.04
N THR A 163 -21.52 -10.56 -14.30
CA THR A 163 -22.06 -9.36 -13.64
C THR A 163 -22.04 -9.54 -12.14
N GLY A 164 -21.68 -8.49 -11.39
CA GLY A 164 -21.75 -8.50 -9.93
C GLY A 164 -20.43 -8.16 -9.24
N HIS A 165 -20.31 -8.56 -7.97
CA HIS A 165 -19.16 -8.24 -7.13
C HIS A 165 -17.93 -9.08 -7.48
N PHE A 166 -16.83 -8.41 -7.83
CA PHE A 166 -15.52 -9.06 -8.03
C PHE A 166 -14.70 -9.17 -6.73
N TRP A 167 -14.79 -8.15 -5.86
CA TRP A 167 -14.09 -8.11 -4.56
C TRP A 167 -15.01 -8.59 -3.43
N GLU A 168 -14.49 -9.38 -2.49
CA GLU A 168 -15.25 -9.93 -1.34
C GLU A 168 -15.89 -8.84 -0.49
N SER A 169 -15.16 -7.74 -0.35
CA SER A 169 -15.56 -6.62 0.46
C SER A 169 -14.76 -5.39 0.05
N ARG A 170 -15.04 -4.30 0.74
CA ARG A 170 -14.19 -3.11 0.75
C ARG A 170 -12.76 -3.50 1.19
N PHE A 171 -11.75 -2.85 0.63
CA PHE A 171 -10.36 -3.07 1.06
C PHE A 171 -10.20 -2.89 2.58
N LYS A 172 -9.37 -3.75 3.18
CA LYS A 172 -8.94 -3.65 4.58
C LYS A 172 -7.76 -2.70 4.68
N SER A 173 -7.66 -1.96 5.77
CA SER A 173 -6.54 -1.06 6.06
C SER A 173 -6.09 -1.19 7.51
N GLN A 174 -4.77 -1.22 7.72
CA GLN A 174 -4.14 -1.23 9.04
C GLN A 174 -3.21 -0.02 9.14
N ALA A 175 -3.42 0.83 10.14
CA ALA A 175 -2.53 1.97 10.41
C ALA A 175 -1.18 1.46 10.94
N LEU A 176 -0.08 1.93 10.36
CA LEU A 176 1.28 1.58 10.79
C LEU A 176 1.83 2.71 11.64
N LEU A 177 1.84 2.53 12.95
CA LEU A 177 1.97 3.62 13.92
C LEU A 177 3.42 4.08 14.16
N ASP A 178 4.40 3.30 13.72
CA ASP A 178 5.83 3.59 13.87
C ASP A 178 6.68 2.88 12.81
N GLU A 179 7.97 3.20 12.79
CA GLU A 179 8.97 2.56 11.92
C GLU A 179 9.01 1.04 12.08
N LYS A 180 8.79 0.52 13.30
CA LYS A 180 8.72 -0.92 13.55
C LYS A 180 7.56 -1.55 12.77
N ALA A 181 6.38 -0.94 12.82
CA ALA A 181 5.22 -1.38 12.07
C ALA A 181 5.41 -1.25 10.57
N LEU A 182 6.05 -0.17 10.10
CA LEU A 182 6.35 0.04 8.69
C LEU A 182 7.23 -1.08 8.13
N VAL A 183 8.40 -1.33 8.74
CA VAL A 183 9.33 -2.35 8.23
C VAL A 183 8.75 -3.76 8.32
N ALA A 184 8.00 -4.05 9.41
CA ALA A 184 7.34 -5.34 9.59
C ALA A 184 6.28 -5.60 8.53
N ALA A 185 5.44 -4.60 8.23
CA ALA A 185 4.43 -4.72 7.18
C ALA A 185 5.07 -4.86 5.80
N MET A 186 6.11 -4.07 5.48
CA MET A 186 6.81 -4.19 4.21
C MET A 186 7.44 -5.58 4.03
N ALA A 187 8.18 -6.08 5.02
CA ALA A 187 8.77 -7.41 4.99
C ALA A 187 7.70 -8.51 4.90
N TYR A 188 6.59 -8.41 5.64
CA TYR A 188 5.46 -9.34 5.54
C TYR A 188 4.90 -9.43 4.12
N VAL A 189 4.74 -8.28 3.47
CA VAL A 189 4.21 -8.17 2.10
C VAL A 189 5.17 -8.75 1.09
N ASP A 190 6.43 -8.33 1.10
CA ASP A 190 7.44 -8.81 0.15
C ASP A 190 7.74 -10.31 0.28
N LEU A 191 7.57 -10.88 1.49
CA LEU A 191 7.76 -12.31 1.75
C LEU A 191 6.49 -13.14 1.55
N ASN A 192 5.36 -12.54 1.14
CA ASN A 192 4.09 -13.26 1.00
C ASN A 192 4.16 -14.39 -0.05
N PRO A 193 4.74 -14.19 -1.26
CA PRO A 193 4.91 -15.28 -2.23
C PRO A 193 5.78 -16.43 -1.71
N ILE A 194 6.83 -16.12 -0.95
CA ILE A 194 7.73 -17.13 -0.38
C ILE A 194 7.02 -17.95 0.69
N ARG A 195 6.31 -17.27 1.60
CA ARG A 195 5.48 -17.92 2.62
C ARG A 195 4.37 -18.79 2.04
N ALA A 196 3.87 -18.44 0.86
CA ALA A 196 2.85 -19.21 0.15
C ALA A 196 3.43 -20.34 -0.72
N GLY A 197 4.75 -20.50 -0.78
CA GLY A 197 5.42 -21.49 -1.63
C GLY A 197 5.33 -21.19 -3.13
N ILE A 198 5.05 -19.95 -3.51
CA ILE A 198 4.97 -19.50 -4.92
C ILE A 198 6.37 -19.18 -5.47
N ALA A 199 7.28 -18.73 -4.61
CA ALA A 199 8.66 -18.41 -4.97
C ALA A 199 9.64 -18.92 -3.90
N ASP A 200 10.83 -19.32 -4.31
CA ASP A 200 11.84 -19.83 -3.36
C ASP A 200 12.66 -18.70 -2.72
N THR A 201 12.91 -17.63 -3.49
CA THR A 201 13.80 -16.51 -3.14
C THR A 201 13.13 -15.16 -3.41
N PRO A 202 13.55 -14.07 -2.74
CA PRO A 202 13.12 -12.70 -3.10
C PRO A 202 13.44 -12.32 -4.56
N GLU A 203 14.54 -12.84 -5.10
CA GLU A 203 14.94 -12.64 -6.49
C GLU A 203 14.00 -13.32 -7.49
N THR A 204 13.25 -14.34 -7.06
CA THR A 204 12.30 -15.09 -7.91
C THR A 204 10.84 -14.74 -7.63
N SER A 205 10.55 -13.86 -6.68
CA SER A 205 9.18 -13.47 -6.33
C SER A 205 8.65 -12.39 -7.26
N GLU A 206 8.26 -12.77 -8.47
CA GLU A 206 7.67 -11.85 -9.46
C GLU A 206 6.45 -11.09 -8.92
N PHE A 207 6.19 -9.89 -9.46
CA PHE A 207 5.09 -9.01 -9.07
C PHE A 207 5.10 -8.61 -7.57
N THR A 208 6.29 -8.36 -7.04
CA THR A 208 6.53 -7.81 -5.70
C THR A 208 7.43 -6.59 -5.76
N SER A 209 7.33 -5.73 -4.74
CA SER A 209 8.24 -4.60 -4.60
C SER A 209 9.68 -5.02 -4.38
N ILE A 210 9.96 -6.11 -3.66
CA ILE A 210 11.33 -6.58 -3.43
C ILE A 210 12.00 -6.96 -4.75
N LYS A 211 11.30 -7.69 -5.63
CA LYS A 211 11.78 -8.02 -6.97
C LYS A 211 12.03 -6.75 -7.79
N ALA A 212 11.09 -5.80 -7.77
CA ALA A 212 11.25 -4.53 -8.47
C ALA A 212 12.48 -3.75 -7.99
N ARG A 213 12.75 -3.74 -6.68
CA ARG A 213 13.92 -3.09 -6.07
C ARG A 213 15.23 -3.79 -6.45
N ILE A 214 15.27 -5.11 -6.43
CA ILE A 214 16.44 -5.91 -6.87
C ILE A 214 16.74 -5.65 -8.36
N ASN A 215 15.70 -5.64 -9.21
CA ASN A 215 15.83 -5.34 -10.63
C ASN A 215 16.30 -3.89 -10.90
N ALA A 216 15.89 -2.94 -10.07
CA ALA A 216 16.35 -1.55 -10.17
C ALA A 216 17.84 -1.44 -9.80
N LEU A 217 18.26 -2.11 -8.73
CA LEU A 217 19.66 -2.15 -8.30
C LEU A 217 20.58 -2.79 -9.34
N SER A 218 20.17 -3.90 -9.96
CA SER A 218 20.97 -4.54 -11.02
C SER A 218 21.14 -3.65 -12.26
N LYS A 219 20.24 -2.68 -12.44
CA LYS A 219 20.30 -1.63 -13.49
C LYS A 219 20.95 -0.33 -13.01
N ASN A 220 21.55 -0.31 -11.81
CA ASN A 220 22.14 0.88 -11.18
C ASN A 220 21.15 2.05 -11.00
N LEU A 221 19.86 1.76 -10.84
CA LEU A 221 18.85 2.77 -10.52
C LEU A 221 18.82 3.00 -9.01
N VAL A 222 18.71 4.27 -8.60
CA VAL A 222 18.63 4.68 -7.19
C VAL A 222 17.35 4.16 -6.52
N THR A 223 16.24 4.12 -7.25
CA THR A 223 14.98 3.58 -6.78
C THR A 223 14.28 2.83 -7.91
N ALA A 224 13.45 1.85 -7.56
CA ALA A 224 12.56 1.23 -8.52
C ALA A 224 11.48 2.23 -8.97
N PRO A 225 11.11 2.25 -10.26
CA PRO A 225 10.01 3.07 -10.74
C PRO A 225 8.74 2.87 -9.89
N CYS A 226 8.02 3.96 -9.62
CA CYS A 226 6.76 3.98 -8.88
C CYS A 226 6.83 3.53 -7.40
N LEU A 227 8.01 3.17 -6.88
CA LEU A 227 8.21 2.87 -5.46
C LEU A 227 8.80 4.06 -4.71
N HIS A 228 8.30 4.26 -3.50
CA HIS A 228 8.81 5.24 -2.56
C HIS A 228 10.30 4.94 -2.27
N PRO A 229 11.20 5.94 -2.41
CA PRO A 229 12.63 5.72 -2.26
C PRO A 229 12.99 5.49 -0.79
N PHE A 230 14.04 4.71 -0.58
CA PHE A 230 14.70 4.61 0.72
C PHE A 230 15.68 5.77 0.88
N ILE A 231 15.54 6.55 1.95
CA ILE A 231 16.36 7.75 2.19
C ILE A 231 17.51 7.50 3.17
N GLY A 232 17.63 6.28 3.70
CA GLY A 232 18.58 5.97 4.75
C GLY A 232 18.09 6.40 6.13
N ASN A 233 19.03 6.60 7.04
CA ASN A 233 18.71 7.12 8.36
C ASN A 233 18.39 8.62 8.25
N PRO A 234 17.44 9.13 9.04
CA PRO A 234 17.15 10.56 9.07
C PRO A 234 18.44 11.35 9.33
N THR A 235 18.91 12.08 8.33
CA THR A 235 19.80 13.23 8.53
C THR A 235 18.95 14.37 9.08
N ASN A 236 19.55 15.40 9.69
CA ASN A 236 18.80 16.61 10.11
C ASN A 236 18.06 17.32 8.94
N GLU A 237 18.26 16.87 7.69
CA GLU A 237 17.48 17.26 6.52
C GLU A 237 16.18 16.46 6.43
N LEU A 238 15.06 17.18 6.34
CA LEU A 238 13.76 16.61 5.95
C LEU A 238 13.86 16.05 4.52
N ARG A 239 13.97 14.73 4.41
CA ARG A 239 13.89 14.00 3.14
C ARG A 239 12.62 13.18 3.10
N GLU A 240 11.95 13.23 1.97
CA GLU A 240 10.73 12.46 1.74
C GLU A 240 11.10 11.04 1.29
N GLY A 241 10.75 10.02 2.08
CA GLY A 241 11.08 8.64 1.77
C GLY A 241 10.89 7.66 2.92
N ILE A 242 11.19 6.41 2.64
CA ILE A 242 11.21 5.33 3.62
C ILE A 242 12.47 5.49 4.50
N PRO A 243 12.36 5.62 5.84
CA PRO A 243 13.45 5.99 6.75
C PRO A 243 14.40 4.81 7.08
N PHE A 244 14.75 4.03 6.06
CA PHE A 244 15.67 2.91 6.15
C PHE A 244 16.68 2.97 5.01
N ARG A 245 17.83 2.32 5.18
CA ARG A 245 18.75 2.06 4.06
C ARG A 245 18.21 0.88 3.27
N LEU A 246 18.18 1.00 1.93
CA LEU A 246 17.73 -0.09 1.06
C LEU A 246 18.52 -1.38 1.33
N MET A 247 19.85 -1.30 1.47
CA MET A 247 20.69 -2.49 1.73
C MET A 247 20.35 -3.19 3.05
N ASP A 248 20.10 -2.43 4.12
CA ASP A 248 19.69 -3.01 5.41
C ASP A 248 18.32 -3.69 5.31
N TYR A 249 17.42 -3.14 4.48
CA TYR A 249 16.12 -3.74 4.21
C TYR A 249 16.23 -5.03 3.37
N LEU A 250 17.07 -5.05 2.34
CA LEU A 250 17.30 -6.26 1.53
C LEU A 250 17.91 -7.39 2.38
N GLU A 251 18.89 -7.06 3.22
CA GLU A 251 19.49 -8.00 4.18
C GLU A 251 18.42 -8.59 5.10
N LEU A 252 17.53 -7.75 5.63
CA LEU A 252 16.43 -8.19 6.49
C LEU A 252 15.48 -9.16 5.77
N VAL A 253 15.09 -8.84 4.54
CA VAL A 253 14.16 -9.66 3.75
C VAL A 253 14.79 -10.99 3.40
N ASP A 254 16.04 -11.02 2.91
CA ASP A 254 16.77 -12.26 2.62
C ASP A 254 16.94 -13.12 3.89
N TRP A 255 17.40 -12.52 4.99
CA TRP A 255 17.57 -13.23 6.27
C TRP A 255 16.25 -13.83 6.78
N THR A 256 15.14 -13.11 6.61
CA THR A 256 13.81 -13.62 7.00
C THR A 256 13.32 -14.71 6.05
N ALA A 257 13.54 -14.56 4.72
CA ALA A 257 13.16 -15.56 3.72
C ALA A 257 13.79 -16.93 3.98
N ARG A 258 15.08 -16.96 4.37
CA ARG A 258 15.82 -18.20 4.67
C ARG A 258 15.21 -18.99 5.82
N GLN A 259 14.47 -18.34 6.71
CA GLN A 259 13.84 -18.99 7.85
C GLN A 259 12.52 -19.68 7.52
N TYR A 260 11.96 -19.43 6.33
CA TYR A 260 10.78 -20.14 5.82
C TYR A 260 11.11 -21.41 5.03
N ARG A 261 12.39 -21.71 4.77
CA ARG A 261 12.77 -22.88 3.96
C ARG A 261 12.99 -24.12 4.81
N ASP A 262 12.22 -25.17 4.54
CA ASP A 262 12.43 -26.50 5.11
C ASP A 262 13.82 -27.04 4.72
N GLY A 263 14.56 -27.56 5.71
CA GLY A 263 15.91 -28.14 5.53
C GLY A 263 17.05 -27.14 5.25
N LYS A 264 16.75 -25.86 5.02
CA LYS A 264 17.74 -24.77 4.83
C LYS A 264 17.55 -23.59 5.79
N ALA A 265 16.74 -23.75 6.84
CA ALA A 265 16.66 -22.84 7.98
C ALA A 265 18.02 -22.80 8.70
N SER A 266 18.99 -22.12 8.09
CA SER A 266 20.26 -21.78 8.68
C SER A 266 20.01 -20.52 9.50
N MET A 267 19.99 -20.66 10.82
CA MET A 267 20.17 -19.50 11.68
C MET A 267 21.61 -19.01 11.43
N SER A 268 21.77 -18.05 10.50
CA SER A 268 22.91 -17.15 10.59
C SER A 268 22.93 -16.63 12.03
N ASN A 269 24.01 -16.90 12.78
CA ASN A 269 24.15 -16.43 14.16
C ASN A 269 24.13 -14.90 14.25
N LYS A 270 24.34 -14.20 13.13
CA LYS A 270 24.31 -12.74 13.06
C LYS A 270 22.95 -12.27 12.58
N MET A 271 22.23 -11.60 13.47
CA MET A 271 20.96 -10.92 13.21
C MET A 271 21.22 -9.64 12.40
N PRO A 272 20.35 -9.29 11.42
CA PRO A 272 20.45 -8.02 10.70
C PRO A 272 20.46 -6.82 11.65
N ASN A 273 21.34 -5.85 11.41
CA ASN A 273 21.53 -4.69 12.31
C ASN A 273 20.26 -3.86 12.48
N ILE A 274 19.39 -3.83 11.46
CA ILE A 274 18.10 -3.13 11.51
C ILE A 274 17.18 -3.67 12.62
N LEU A 275 17.24 -4.97 12.93
CA LEU A 275 16.46 -5.55 14.03
C LEU A 275 16.95 -5.06 15.38
N SER A 276 18.27 -5.04 15.60
CA SER A 276 18.86 -4.49 16.83
C SER A 276 18.52 -3.02 17.02
N ARG A 277 18.63 -2.22 15.94
CA ARG A 277 18.30 -0.77 15.95
C ARG A 277 16.83 -0.52 16.30
N LEU A 278 15.94 -1.35 15.78
CA LEU A 278 14.50 -1.30 16.06
C LEU A 278 14.11 -2.09 17.32
N SER A 279 15.08 -2.54 18.13
CA SER A 279 14.84 -3.30 19.36
C SER A 279 13.90 -4.50 19.15
N PHE A 280 14.10 -5.26 18.07
CA PHE A 280 13.47 -6.55 17.84
C PHE A 280 14.43 -7.67 18.22
N ASN A 281 13.91 -8.74 18.82
CA ASN A 281 14.61 -10.01 18.88
C ASN A 281 14.16 -10.93 17.72
N SER A 282 14.97 -11.94 17.40
CA SER A 282 14.74 -12.84 16.26
C SER A 282 13.43 -13.62 16.36
N ARG A 283 13.10 -14.13 17.56
CA ARG A 283 11.91 -14.96 17.79
C ARG A 283 10.64 -14.13 17.60
N ASP A 284 10.59 -12.93 18.13
CA ASP A 284 9.41 -12.07 18.04
C ASP A 284 9.26 -11.49 16.63
N TRP A 285 10.36 -11.15 15.95
CA TRP A 285 10.33 -10.78 14.53
C TRP A 285 9.68 -11.84 13.64
N LEU A 286 10.07 -13.11 13.78
CA LEU A 286 9.47 -14.20 13.00
C LEU A 286 7.99 -14.38 13.27
N LYS A 287 7.57 -14.29 14.53
CA LYS A 287 6.14 -14.34 14.89
C LYS A 287 5.36 -13.22 14.21
N ILE A 288 5.93 -12.01 14.16
CA ILE A 288 5.33 -10.85 13.49
C ILE A 288 5.18 -11.13 12.00
N CYS A 289 6.25 -11.57 11.32
CA CYS A 289 6.24 -11.84 9.89
C CYS A 289 5.30 -12.99 9.46
N ILE A 290 4.88 -13.85 10.39
CA ILE A 290 3.89 -14.91 10.14
C ILE A 290 2.48 -14.49 10.57
N GLY A 291 2.37 -13.64 11.59
CA GLY A 291 1.13 -13.37 12.31
C GLY A 291 0.40 -12.07 11.95
N LEU A 292 1.03 -11.18 11.17
CA LEU A 292 0.55 -9.81 10.94
C LEU A 292 -0.92 -9.73 10.48
N GLU A 293 -1.34 -10.60 9.55
CA GLU A 293 -2.73 -10.65 9.04
C GLU A 293 -3.66 -11.61 9.82
N LYS A 294 -3.11 -12.52 10.64
CA LYS A 294 -3.94 -13.43 11.45
C LYS A 294 -4.76 -12.67 12.50
N SER A 295 -4.26 -11.51 12.91
CA SER A 295 -5.00 -10.60 13.77
C SER A 295 -6.00 -9.77 12.96
N ARG A 296 -7.23 -9.60 13.45
CA ARG A 296 -8.19 -8.63 12.90
C ARG A 296 -7.83 -7.19 13.30
N ALA A 297 -6.54 -6.90 13.45
CA ALA A 297 -6.05 -5.61 13.91
C ALA A 297 -6.29 -4.53 12.85
N THR A 298 -6.69 -3.35 13.32
CA THR A 298 -6.87 -2.14 12.53
C THR A 298 -5.69 -1.17 12.67
N ALA A 299 -4.77 -1.44 13.59
CA ALA A 299 -3.51 -0.72 13.77
C ALA A 299 -2.39 -1.67 14.20
N ILE A 300 -1.16 -1.33 13.86
CA ILE A 300 0.05 -2.09 14.18
C ILE A 300 1.08 -1.10 14.72
N GLY A 301 1.70 -1.42 15.85
CA GLY A 301 2.76 -0.59 16.43
C GLY A 301 3.08 -0.92 17.88
N THR A 302 3.94 -0.10 18.45
CA THR A 302 4.34 -0.19 19.87
C THR A 302 3.27 0.39 20.81
N ARG A 303 3.31 -0.01 22.10
CA ARG A 303 2.37 0.49 23.12
C ARG A 303 2.29 2.02 23.20
N PRO A 304 3.42 2.78 23.23
CA PRO A 304 3.35 4.23 23.34
C PRO A 304 2.60 4.87 22.18
N GLN A 305 2.91 4.45 20.94
CA GLN A 305 2.26 5.01 19.76
C GLN A 305 0.80 4.61 19.64
N ALA A 306 0.45 3.41 20.08
CA ALA A 306 -0.94 3.00 20.15
C ALA A 306 -1.77 3.81 21.15
N ALA A 307 -1.17 4.26 22.26
CA ALA A 307 -1.85 5.15 23.21
C ALA A 307 -2.18 6.50 22.57
N ILE A 308 -1.22 7.09 21.85
CA ILE A 308 -1.41 8.35 21.09
C ILE A 308 -2.48 8.17 20.02
N ALA A 309 -2.38 7.11 19.21
CA ALA A 309 -3.33 6.81 18.15
C ALA A 309 -4.78 6.67 18.68
N LYS A 310 -4.99 6.04 19.84
CA LYS A 310 -6.33 5.91 20.45
C LYS A 310 -6.97 7.28 20.74
N VAL A 311 -6.18 8.22 21.25
CA VAL A 311 -6.65 9.58 21.56
C VAL A 311 -7.01 10.32 20.27
N VAL A 312 -6.11 10.32 19.28
CA VAL A 312 -6.30 11.06 18.02
C VAL A 312 -7.45 10.47 17.19
N PHE A 313 -7.56 9.14 17.09
CA PHE A 313 -8.70 8.49 16.43
C PHE A 313 -10.04 8.67 17.19
N LYS A 314 -10.02 9.24 18.40
CA LYS A 314 -11.19 9.39 19.29
C LYS A 314 -11.91 8.06 19.50
N LYS A 315 -11.16 6.97 19.70
CA LYS A 315 -11.70 5.62 19.85
C LYS A 315 -11.63 5.12 21.28
N GLN A 316 -12.73 4.57 21.77
CA GLN A 316 -12.78 3.84 23.05
C GLN A 316 -12.02 2.51 22.99
N LYS A 317 -12.05 1.82 21.84
CA LYS A 317 -11.34 0.55 21.59
C LYS A 317 -10.67 0.58 20.21
N MET A 318 -9.46 0.03 20.13
CA MET A 318 -8.69 -0.13 18.90
C MET A 318 -8.13 -1.55 18.87
N HIS A 319 -8.42 -2.30 17.80
CA HIS A 319 -7.86 -3.63 17.60
C HIS A 319 -6.41 -3.47 17.16
N LEU A 320 -5.48 -3.76 18.06
CA LEU A 320 -4.06 -3.47 17.88
C LEU A 320 -3.26 -4.77 17.78
N TYR A 321 -2.34 -4.81 16.83
CA TYR A 321 -1.25 -5.78 16.84
C TYR A 321 -0.02 -5.12 17.47
N LEU A 322 0.33 -5.56 18.68
CA LEU A 322 1.45 -5.00 19.43
C LEU A 322 2.76 -5.59 18.96
N LEU A 323 3.72 -4.71 18.67
CA LEU A 323 5.10 -5.05 18.39
C LEU A 323 5.90 -4.84 19.68
N GLU A 324 5.99 -5.90 20.49
CA GLU A 324 6.79 -5.96 21.72
C GLU A 324 8.07 -6.77 21.51
#